data_AF-A0A5B9Y3Y1-F1
#
_entry.id   AF-A0A5B9Y3Y1-F1
#
_cell.length_a   1.000
_cell.length_b   1.000
_cell.length_c   1.000
_cell.angle_alpha   90.00
_cell.angle_beta   90.00
_cell.angle_gamma   90.00
#
_symmetry.space_group_name_H-M   'P 1'
#
loop_
_entity.id
_entity.type
_entity.pdbx_description
1 polymer ?
#
loop_
_entity_poly.entity_id
_entity_poly.type
_entity_poly.pdbx_seq_one_letter_code
_entity_poly.pdbx_strand_id
1 'polypeptide(L)'
;MSNKKIFEMDENLRLRTDRIYVNQTIFNCQHPQLAFDRRDDHIKCTTTGCWREFWLRTDAEYYTFKDRMIDKFDFEKAEKEFKRQIRLAKAKAKKEKEISDKAKGLL
;
A
#
# COMPACT_ATOMS: atom_id res chain seq x y z
N MET A 1 -22.45 -1.07 24.32
CA MET A 1 -21.21 -1.54 23.64
C MET A 1 -20.77 -0.44 22.67
N SER A 2 -19.49 -0.07 22.71
CA SER A 2 -18.96 1.13 22.05
C SER A 2 -18.83 0.95 20.53
N ASN A 3 -19.48 1.83 19.76
CA ASN A 3 -19.33 1.99 18.31
C ASN A 3 -17.94 2.57 17.96
N LYS A 4 -16.86 1.85 18.26
CA LYS A 4 -15.52 2.26 17.82
C LYS A 4 -15.43 2.04 16.30
N LYS A 5 -15.38 3.14 15.55
CA LYS A 5 -15.15 3.13 14.10
C LYS A 5 -13.78 2.53 13.85
N ILE A 6 -13.76 1.41 13.14
CA ILE A 6 -12.60 0.52 12.95
C ILE A 6 -11.48 1.17 12.11
N PHE A 7 -11.77 2.30 11.46
CA PHE A 7 -10.87 2.98 10.54
C PHE A 7 -10.84 4.49 10.80
N GLU A 8 -10.07 4.91 11.80
CA GLU A 8 -9.73 6.32 11.99
C GLU A 8 -8.22 6.52 11.74
N MET A 9 -7.89 7.50 10.90
CA MET A 9 -6.52 7.95 10.71
C MET A 9 -6.15 8.91 11.84
N ASP A 10 -4.97 8.73 12.42
CA ASP A 10 -4.44 9.66 13.42
C ASP A 10 -3.88 10.95 12.77
N GLU A 11 -3.51 11.89 13.63
CA GLU A 11 -2.95 13.20 13.26
C GLU A 11 -1.64 13.10 12.46
N ASN A 12 -1.00 11.92 12.43
CA ASN A 12 0.22 11.62 11.68
C ASN A 12 -0.07 10.80 10.41
N LEU A 13 -1.34 10.68 10.00
CA LEU A 13 -1.80 9.87 8.88
C LEU A 13 -1.51 8.37 9.03
N ARG A 14 -1.31 7.90 10.27
CA ARG A 14 -1.17 6.49 10.57
C ARG A 14 -2.55 5.95 10.94
N LEU A 15 -2.93 4.83 10.33
CA LEU A 15 -4.16 4.14 10.73
C LEU A 15 -4.01 3.68 12.19
N ARG A 16 -4.95 4.05 13.06
CA ARG A 16 -5.09 3.40 14.37
C ARG A 16 -5.65 1.99 14.17
N THR A 17 -4.78 1.07 13.78
CA THR A 17 -5.06 -0.35 13.85
C THR A 17 -4.71 -0.82 15.26
N ASP A 18 -5.69 -0.86 16.16
CA ASP A 18 -5.63 -1.86 17.24
C ASP A 18 -5.30 -3.18 16.56
N ARG A 19 -4.23 -3.87 17.02
CA ARG A 19 -3.68 -5.08 16.39
C ARG A 19 -4.69 -6.22 16.43
N ILE A 20 -5.73 -6.14 15.61
CA ILE A 20 -6.50 -7.28 15.18
C ILE A 20 -5.55 -8.01 14.27
N TYR A 21 -4.92 -9.08 14.78
CA TYR A 21 -4.21 -10.06 13.96
C TYR A 21 -5.23 -10.73 13.04
N VAL A 22 -5.71 -10.00 12.03
CA VAL A 22 -6.34 -10.62 10.88
C VAL A 22 -5.16 -11.27 10.18
N ASN A 23 -4.95 -12.56 10.47
CA ASN A 23 -4.07 -13.44 9.71
C ASN A 23 -4.63 -13.51 8.28
N GLN A 24 -4.53 -12.43 7.51
CA GLN A 24 -4.79 -12.50 6.09
C GLN A 24 -3.67 -13.35 5.53
N THR A 25 -4.01 -14.58 5.20
CA THR A 25 -3.09 -15.54 4.63
C THR A 25 -2.44 -14.94 3.38
N ILE A 26 -1.21 -15.36 3.13
CA ILE A 26 -0.35 -14.93 2.02
C ILE A 26 -1.04 -15.07 0.65
N PHE A 27 -2.06 -15.92 0.55
CA PHE A 27 -2.93 -16.13 -0.62
C PHE A 27 -3.71 -14.89 -1.08
N ASN A 28 -3.89 -13.89 -0.22
CA ASN A 28 -4.72 -12.73 -0.54
C ASN A 28 -4.02 -11.68 -1.42
N CYS A 29 -2.77 -11.88 -1.82
CA CYS A 29 -2.10 -11.02 -2.80
C CYS A 29 -2.10 -11.67 -4.19
N GLN A 30 -2.88 -11.12 -5.11
CA GLN A 30 -3.00 -11.59 -6.50
C GLN A 30 -1.85 -11.09 -7.39
N HIS A 31 -0.96 -10.23 -6.89
CA HIS A 31 0.10 -9.63 -7.69
C HIS A 31 1.25 -10.59 -7.99
N PRO A 32 1.79 -10.62 -9.21
CA PRO A 32 2.65 -11.71 -9.65
C PRO A 32 4.03 -11.75 -8.98
N GLN A 33 4.50 -10.63 -8.41
CA GLN A 33 5.89 -10.50 -7.99
C GLN A 33 6.02 -10.07 -6.53
N LEU A 34 6.93 -10.74 -5.84
CA LEU A 34 7.33 -10.49 -4.46
C LEU A 34 8.84 -10.32 -4.41
N ALA A 35 9.34 -9.52 -3.47
CA ALA A 35 10.78 -9.38 -3.23
C ALA A 35 11.05 -9.23 -1.73
N PHE A 36 12.27 -9.57 -1.34
CA PHE A 36 12.73 -9.37 0.02
C PHE A 36 13.14 -7.90 0.24
N ASP A 37 12.52 -7.25 1.22
CA ASP A 37 12.89 -5.90 1.65
C ASP A 37 13.94 -6.00 2.75
N ARG A 38 15.18 -5.63 2.42
CA ARG A 38 16.33 -5.69 3.34
C ARG A 38 16.25 -4.67 4.49
N ARG A 39 15.31 -3.74 4.46
CA ARG A 39 15.17 -2.69 5.48
C ARG A 39 14.51 -3.23 6.75
N ASP A 40 13.62 -4.20 6.61
CA ASP A 40 12.84 -4.79 7.71
C ASP A 40 12.73 -6.31 7.65
N ASP A 41 13.53 -6.94 6.79
CA ASP A 41 13.64 -8.39 6.63
C ASP A 41 12.32 -9.11 6.33
N HIS A 42 11.42 -8.43 5.62
CA HIS A 42 10.13 -8.98 5.22
C HIS A 42 10.04 -9.21 3.71
N ILE A 43 9.28 -10.25 3.32
CA ILE A 43 8.89 -10.44 1.92
C ILE A 43 7.70 -9.51 1.64
N LYS A 44 7.79 -8.73 0.57
CA LYS A 44 6.77 -7.76 0.20
C LYS A 44 6.39 -7.86 -1.27
N CYS A 45 5.16 -7.47 -1.56
CA CYS A 45 4.68 -7.32 -2.93
C CYS A 45 5.44 -6.18 -3.63
N THR A 46 5.95 -6.41 -4.84
CA THR A 46 6.67 -5.38 -5.59
C THR A 46 5.75 -4.42 -6.34
N THR A 47 4.45 -4.73 -6.43
CA THR A 47 3.49 -3.87 -7.10
C THR A 47 3.33 -2.55 -6.34
N THR A 48 3.57 -1.46 -7.07
CA THR A 48 3.44 -0.08 -6.59
C THR A 48 2.09 0.16 -5.91
N GLY A 49 2.12 0.66 -4.67
CA GLY A 49 0.92 0.93 -3.88
C GLY A 49 0.31 -0.29 -3.18
N CYS A 50 0.81 -1.50 -3.44
CA CYS A 50 0.45 -2.69 -2.66
C CYS A 50 1.41 -2.87 -1.47
N TRP A 51 2.68 -3.19 -1.74
CA TRP A 51 3.76 -3.43 -0.75
C TRP A 51 3.37 -4.23 0.49
N ARG A 52 2.35 -5.09 0.36
CA ARG A 52 1.88 -5.90 1.45
C ARG A 52 2.97 -6.87 1.88
N GLU A 53 3.12 -7.02 3.20
CA GLU A 53 4.10 -7.89 3.84
C GLU A 53 3.56 -9.31 4.00
N PHE A 54 4.46 -10.27 3.92
CA PHE A 54 4.16 -11.68 4.01
C PHE A 54 5.12 -12.40 4.95
N TRP A 55 4.58 -13.29 5.77
CA TRP A 55 5.33 -14.20 6.61
C TRP A 55 5.11 -15.62 6.09
N LEU A 56 6.21 -16.28 5.73
CA LEU A 56 6.21 -17.70 5.41
C LEU A 56 6.31 -18.47 6.71
N ARG A 57 5.24 -19.20 7.07
CA ARG A 57 5.16 -20.00 8.31
C ARG A 57 5.39 -21.47 8.05
N THR A 58 5.19 -21.91 6.81
CA THR A 58 5.34 -23.32 6.41
C THR A 58 6.09 -23.43 5.08
N ASP A 59 6.73 -24.58 4.87
CA ASP A 59 7.40 -24.89 3.60
C ASP A 59 6.41 -24.90 2.43
N ALA A 60 5.17 -25.35 2.66
CA ALA A 60 4.12 -25.33 1.64
C ALA A 60 3.83 -23.90 1.14
N GLU A 61 3.80 -22.92 2.04
CA GLU A 61 3.71 -21.52 1.67
C GLU A 61 4.94 -21.10 0.86
N TYR A 62 6.16 -21.42 1.32
CA TYR A 62 7.38 -21.10 0.58
C TYR A 62 7.34 -21.60 -0.87
N TYR A 63 7.00 -22.87 -1.10
CA TYR A 63 6.91 -23.43 -2.44
C TYR A 63 5.81 -22.80 -3.31
N THR A 64 4.73 -22.30 -2.70
CA THR A 64 3.65 -21.61 -3.42
C THR A 64 4.09 -20.25 -3.97
N PHE A 65 4.98 -19.55 -3.26
CA PHE A 65 5.40 -18.18 -3.62
C PHE A 65 6.81 -18.09 -4.19
N LYS A 66 7.59 -19.18 -4.17
CA LYS A 66 8.95 -19.22 -4.68
C LYS A 66 9.05 -18.70 -6.12
N ASP A 67 8.13 -19.11 -6.99
CA ASP A 67 8.13 -18.70 -8.40
C ASP A 67 7.78 -17.22 -8.61
N ARG A 68 7.22 -16.58 -7.57
CA ARG A 68 6.87 -15.14 -7.56
C ARG A 68 8.00 -14.28 -6.99
N MET A 69 9.02 -14.90 -6.37
CA MET A 69 10.12 -14.17 -5.76
C MET A 69 11.09 -13.64 -6.82
N ILE A 70 11.42 -12.36 -6.73
CA ILE A 70 12.47 -11.72 -7.53
C ILE A 70 13.62 -11.29 -6.62
N ASP A 71 14.85 -11.37 -7.15
CA ASP A 71 16.07 -11.19 -6.35
C ASP A 71 16.31 -9.74 -5.91
N LYS A 72 15.91 -8.77 -6.75
CA LYS A 72 16.24 -7.36 -6.56
C LYS A 72 15.03 -6.49 -6.84
N PHE A 73 14.57 -5.80 -5.80
CA PHE A 73 13.59 -4.73 -5.92
C PHE A 73 13.96 -3.60 -4.94
N ASP A 74 13.93 -2.37 -5.43
CA ASP A 74 14.22 -1.19 -4.62
C ASP A 74 12.90 -0.58 -4.13
N PHE A 75 12.45 -1.05 -2.97
CA PHE A 75 11.22 -0.58 -2.33
C PHE A 75 11.28 0.91 -1.99
N GLU A 76 12.43 1.42 -1.55
CA GLU A 76 12.57 2.82 -1.18
C GLU A 76 12.37 3.73 -2.39
N LYS A 77 12.99 3.38 -3.52
CA LYS A 77 12.80 4.11 -4.78
C LYS A 77 11.35 4.04 -5.26
N ALA A 78 10.73 2.86 -5.20
CA ALA A 78 9.32 2.69 -5.60
C ALA A 78 8.36 3.52 -4.72
N GLU A 79 8.58 3.54 -3.41
CA GLU A 79 7.80 4.33 -2.45
C GLU A 79 7.94 5.83 -2.69
N LYS A 80 9.17 6.31 -2.92
CA LYS A 80 9.44 7.72 -3.22
C LYS A 80 8.74 8.17 -4.50
N GLU A 81 8.83 7.35 -5.55
CA GLU A 81 8.18 7.65 -6.82
C GLU A 81 6.66 7.69 -6.68
N PHE A 82 6.06 6.71 -6.00
CA PHE A 82 4.62 6.69 -5.80
C PHE A 82 4.12 7.89 -4.99
N LYS A 83 4.83 8.29 -3.93
CA LYS A 83 4.51 9.51 -3.16
C LYS A 83 4.56 10.75 -4.05
N ARG A 84 5.55 10.84 -4.95
CA ARG A 84 5.63 11.92 -5.94
C ARG A 84 4.42 11.94 -6.86
N GLN A 85 4.03 10.79 -7.40
CA GLN A 85 2.85 10.65 -8.27
C GLN A 85 1.55 11.06 -7.58
N ILE A 86 1.34 10.63 -6.33
CA ILE A 86 0.18 11.04 -5.53
C ILE A 86 0.15 12.56 -5.34
N ARG A 87 1.30 13.18 -5.03
CA ARG A 87 1.39 14.63 -4.84
C ARG A 87 1.01 15.38 -6.11
N LEU A 88 1.49 14.93 -7.27
CA LEU A 88 1.17 15.52 -8.58
C LEU A 88 -0.32 15.34 -8.92
N ALA A 89 -0.87 14.15 -8.71
CA ALA A 89 -2.28 13.86 -8.94
C ALA A 89 -3.20 14.74 -8.09
N LYS A 90 -2.87 14.91 -6.79
CA LYS A 90 -3.62 15.81 -5.89
C LYS A 90 -3.57 17.27 -6.35
N ALA A 91 -2.40 17.75 -6.78
CA ALA A 91 -2.26 19.12 -7.28
C ALA A 91 -3.06 19.36 -8.56
N LYS A 92 -3.07 18.38 -9.48
CA LYS A 92 -3.88 18.43 -10.70
C LYS A 92 -5.38 18.44 -10.40
N ALA A 93 -5.85 17.51 -9.56
CA ALA A 93 -7.25 17.44 -9.16
C ALA A 93 -7.75 18.71 -8.47
N LYS A 94 -6.89 19.35 -7.65
CA LYS A 94 -7.20 20.64 -7.03
C LYS A 94 -7.40 21.75 -8.07
N LYS A 95 -6.50 21.86 -9.06
CA LYS A 95 -6.62 22.84 -10.15
C LYS A 95 -7.87 22.61 -10.99
N GLU A 96 -8.17 21.36 -11.34
CA GLU A 96 -9.37 21.00 -12.10
C GLU A 96 -10.64 21.36 -11.34
N LYS A 97 -10.67 21.13 -10.02
CA LYS A 97 -11.79 21.55 -9.17
C LYS A 97 -11.94 23.07 -9.13
N GLU A 98 -10.85 23.82 -8.95
CA GLU A 98 -10.86 25.29 -8.97
C GLU A 98 -11.37 25.86 -10.32
N ILE A 99 -11.00 25.24 -11.43
CA ILE A 99 -11.48 25.62 -12.78
C ILE A 99 -12.98 25.32 -12.90
N SER A 100 -13.41 24.12 -12.49
CA SER A 100 -14.83 23.72 -12.50
C SER A 100 -15.68 24.66 -11.64
N ASP A 101 -15.22 24.99 -10.43
CA ASP A 101 -15.97 25.84 -9.50
C ASP A 101 -16.05 27.29 -10.02
N LYS A 102 -14.98 27.81 -10.65
CA LYS A 102 -15.03 29.11 -11.35
C LYS A 102 -15.99 29.11 -12.54
N ALA A 103 -16.02 28.03 -13.32
CA ALA A 103 -16.94 27.92 -14.46
C ALA A 103 -18.40 27.87 -14.01
N LYS A 104 -18.71 27.23 -12.87
CA LYS A 104 -20.06 27.20 -12.30
C LYS A 104 -20.52 28.53 -11.70
N GLY A 105 -19.60 29.37 -11.22
CA GLY A 105 -19.92 30.70 -10.70
C GLY A 105 -20.13 31.78 -11.77
N LEU A 106 -19.93 31.44 -13.06
CA LEU A 106 -20.10 32.33 -14.21
C LEU A 106 -21.38 32.03 -15.02
N LEU A 107 -22.13 30.98 -14.64
CA LEU A 107 -23.45 30.60 -15.16
C LEU A 107 -24.53 30.98 -14.15
#